data_AF-A0A7C7Q4U6-F1
#
_entry.id   AF-A0A7C7Q4U6-F1
#
_cell.length_a   1.000
_cell.length_b   1.000
_cell.length_c   1.000
_cell.angle_alpha   90.00
_cell.angle_beta   90.00
_cell.angle_gamma   90.00
#
_symmetry.space_group_name_H-M   'P 1'
#
loop_
_entity.id
_entity.type
_entity.pdbx_description
1 polymer ?
#
loop_
_entity_poly.entity_id
_entity_poly.type
_entity_poly.pdbx_seq_one_letter_code
_entity_poly.pdbx_strand_id
1 'polypeptide(L)'
;MCWRSSNATASAVKLAPSMMCADFRCLEDVVHKLEDAGVDWLHFDVMDGCFVPNITFGPLVIEALRPVTQLPFDVHLMIANPERYVDAFAKAGADYITVHVEALEYPERVIERIRELG
;
A
#
# COMPACT_ATOMS: atom_id res chain seq x y z
N MET A 1 19.74 -7.17 29.56
CA MET A 1 19.44 -5.91 28.84
C MET A 1 17.93 -5.71 28.91
N CYS A 2 17.51 -4.73 29.70
CA CYS A 2 16.11 -4.46 30.03
C CYS A 2 15.46 -3.72 28.85
N TRP A 3 14.53 -4.35 28.15
CA TRP A 3 13.73 -3.70 27.12
C TRP A 3 12.83 -2.70 27.84
N ARG A 4 13.11 -1.40 27.67
CA ARG A 4 12.29 -0.33 28.22
C ARG A 4 10.94 -0.37 27.50
N SER A 5 9.92 -0.83 28.21
CA SER A 5 8.52 -0.66 27.86
C SER A 5 8.23 0.84 27.75
N SER A 6 8.20 1.38 26.54
CA SER A 6 7.54 2.66 26.29
C SER A 6 6.03 2.43 26.45
N ASN A 7 5.40 3.29 27.26
CA ASN A 7 3.95 3.36 27.39
C ASN A 7 3.33 3.52 26.00
N ALA A 8 2.78 2.45 25.44
CA ALA A 8 1.90 2.52 24.30
C ALA A 8 0.58 3.12 24.79
N THR A 9 0.43 4.44 24.66
CA THR A 9 -0.91 5.03 24.56
C THR A 9 -1.67 4.24 23.51
N ALA A 10 -2.86 3.73 23.84
CA ALA A 10 -3.67 2.97 22.90
C ALA A 10 -3.69 3.69 21.55
N SER A 11 -3.09 3.07 20.53
CA SER A 11 -3.05 3.62 19.18
C SER A 11 -4.49 3.93 18.78
N ALA A 12 -4.77 5.17 18.37
CA ALA A 12 -6.04 5.49 17.73
C ALA A 12 -6.27 4.47 16.58
N VAL A 13 -7.52 4.01 16.44
CA VAL A 13 -7.89 3.10 15.36
C VAL A 13 -7.71 3.85 14.05
N LYS A 14 -6.95 3.27 13.11
CA LYS A 14 -6.78 3.80 11.77
C LYS A 14 -7.74 3.14 10.79
N LEU A 15 -8.28 3.93 9.87
CA LEU A 15 -9.14 3.48 8.78
C LEU A 15 -8.40 3.61 7.45
N ALA A 16 -8.31 2.50 6.71
CA ALA A 16 -7.69 2.43 5.39
C ALA A 16 -8.65 1.73 4.42
N PRO A 17 -9.59 2.45 3.77
CA PRO A 17 -10.53 1.85 2.83
C PRO A 17 -9.80 1.28 1.61
N SER A 18 -10.19 0.06 1.18
CA SER A 18 -9.64 -0.55 -0.03
C SER A 18 -10.22 0.10 -1.28
N MET A 19 -9.33 0.67 -2.09
CA MET A 19 -9.65 1.31 -3.37
C MET A 19 -10.10 0.29 -4.43
N MET A 20 -9.94 -1.02 -4.20
CA MET A 20 -10.49 -2.06 -5.07
C MET A 20 -12.02 -2.02 -5.12
N CYS A 21 -12.67 -1.59 -4.03
CA CYS A 21 -14.13 -1.51 -3.94
C CYS A 21 -14.70 -0.21 -4.55
N ALA A 22 -13.85 0.69 -5.04
CA ALA A 22 -14.26 1.98 -5.58
C ALA A 22 -14.85 1.85 -6.99
N ASP A 23 -15.63 2.86 -7.40
CA ASP A 23 -16.02 3.02 -8.79
C ASP A 23 -14.83 3.56 -9.59
N PHE A 24 -14.17 2.68 -10.34
CA PHE A 24 -13.00 3.01 -11.16
C PHE A 24 -13.24 4.09 -12.21
N ARG A 25 -14.51 4.38 -12.56
CA ARG A 25 -14.86 5.43 -13.52
C ARG A 25 -14.64 6.84 -12.95
N CYS A 26 -14.58 6.98 -11.62
CA CYS A 26 -14.49 8.27 -10.93
C CYS A 26 -13.65 8.19 -9.64
N LEU A 27 -12.45 7.62 -9.73
CA LEU A 27 -11.58 7.44 -8.56
C LEU A 27 -11.24 8.75 -7.83
N GLU A 28 -11.03 9.85 -8.56
CA GLU A 28 -10.78 11.18 -7.97
C GLU A 28 -11.91 11.61 -7.03
N ASP A 29 -13.17 11.52 -7.48
CA ASP A 29 -14.35 11.82 -6.66
C ASP A 29 -14.46 10.91 -5.44
N VAL A 30 -14.09 9.63 -5.59
CA VAL A 30 -14.08 8.68 -4.46
C VAL A 30 -13.02 9.08 -3.43
N VAL A 31 -11.83 9.45 -3.87
CA VAL A 31 -10.75 9.91 -2.99
C VAL A 31 -11.18 11.12 -2.18
N HIS A 32 -11.75 12.15 -2.82
CA HIS A 32 -12.22 13.33 -2.10
C HIS A 32 -13.32 13.02 -1.08
N LYS A 33 -14.26 12.12 -1.41
CA LYS A 33 -15.29 11.68 -0.45
C LYS A 33 -14.71 10.95 0.76
N LEU A 34 -13.65 10.17 0.56
CA LEU A 34 -12.97 9.46 1.65
C LEU A 34 -12.18 10.43 2.53
N GLU A 35 -11.53 11.42 1.92
CA GLU A 35 -10.82 12.49 2.63
C GLU A 35 -11.79 13.33 3.49
N ASP A 36 -12.94 13.73 2.92
CA ASP A 36 -14.01 14.42 3.66
C ASP A 36 -14.60 13.58 4.80
N ALA A 37 -14.59 12.25 4.66
CA ALA A 37 -15.01 11.32 5.70
C ALA A 37 -13.97 11.13 6.82
N GLY A 38 -12.78 11.70 6.69
CA GLY A 38 -11.72 11.68 7.70
C GLY A 38 -11.03 10.33 7.84
N VAL A 39 -10.86 9.59 6.73
CA VAL A 39 -10.08 8.34 6.74
C VAL A 39 -8.58 8.63 6.89
N ASP A 40 -7.84 7.69 7.47
CA ASP A 40 -6.42 7.89 7.72
C ASP A 40 -5.58 7.64 6.46
N TRP A 41 -5.83 6.52 5.77
CA TRP A 41 -5.03 6.04 4.62
C TRP A 41 -5.93 5.57 3.47
N LEU A 42 -5.35 5.39 2.29
CA LEU A 42 -5.99 4.68 1.17
C LEU A 42 -5.27 3.36 0.93
N HIS A 43 -6.01 2.25 0.94
CA HIS A 43 -5.44 0.91 0.77
C HIS A 43 -5.57 0.42 -0.68
N PHE A 44 -4.49 -0.13 -1.23
CA PHE A 44 -4.38 -0.56 -2.61
C PHE A 44 -3.94 -2.03 -2.68
N ASP A 45 -4.89 -2.89 -3.01
CA ASP A 45 -4.66 -4.32 -3.23
C ASP A 45 -4.22 -4.58 -4.69
N VAL A 46 -2.94 -4.88 -4.88
CA VAL A 46 -2.32 -5.16 -6.18
C VAL A 46 -2.25 -6.66 -6.40
N MET A 47 -2.85 -7.15 -7.49
CA MET A 47 -2.96 -8.57 -7.81
C MET A 47 -2.54 -8.84 -9.26
N ASP A 48 -1.75 -9.89 -9.50
CA ASP A 48 -1.12 -10.19 -10.79
C ASP A 48 -1.68 -11.42 -11.54
N GLY A 49 -2.69 -12.09 -10.99
CA GLY A 49 -3.25 -13.33 -11.56
C GLY A 49 -2.38 -14.58 -11.36
N CYS A 50 -1.16 -14.45 -10.83
CA CYS A 50 -0.23 -15.55 -10.61
C CYS A 50 -0.18 -15.96 -9.13
N PHE A 51 0.00 -14.99 -8.22
CA PHE A 51 0.01 -15.25 -6.78
C PHE A 51 -1.40 -15.44 -6.23
N VAL A 52 -2.35 -14.65 -6.74
CA VAL A 52 -3.79 -14.80 -6.52
C VAL A 52 -4.51 -14.85 -7.88
N PRO A 53 -5.67 -15.51 -8.01
CA PRO A 53 -6.34 -15.72 -9.31
C PRO A 53 -7.06 -14.48 -9.87
N ASN A 54 -6.81 -13.30 -9.31
CA ASN A 54 -7.42 -12.03 -9.69
C ASN A 54 -6.35 -11.09 -10.27
N ILE A 55 -6.77 -10.18 -11.16
CA ILE A 55 -5.93 -9.11 -11.72
C ILE A 55 -6.60 -7.79 -11.36
N THR A 56 -5.85 -6.87 -10.74
CA THR A 56 -6.36 -5.54 -10.37
C THR A 56 -5.72 -4.45 -11.22
N PHE A 57 -4.81 -3.67 -10.64
CA PHE A 57 -4.14 -2.54 -11.26
C PHE A 57 -2.66 -2.51 -10.86
N GLY A 58 -1.86 -1.76 -11.62
CA GLY A 58 -0.43 -1.60 -11.39
C GLY A 58 -0.06 -0.20 -10.85
N PRO A 59 1.24 0.12 -10.85
CA PRO A 59 1.77 1.39 -10.33
C PRO A 59 1.16 2.63 -11.00
N LEU A 60 0.69 2.50 -12.25
CA LEU A 60 0.10 3.61 -13.01
C LEU A 60 -1.15 4.21 -12.35
N VAL A 61 -1.97 3.39 -11.66
CA VAL A 61 -3.13 3.92 -10.92
C VAL A 61 -2.68 4.71 -9.68
N ILE A 62 -1.62 4.24 -9.01
CA ILE A 62 -1.06 4.91 -7.85
C ILE A 62 -0.48 6.27 -8.26
N GLU A 63 0.33 6.29 -9.33
CA GLU A 63 0.91 7.51 -9.89
C GLU A 63 -0.17 8.52 -10.31
N ALA A 64 -1.27 8.05 -10.92
CA ALA A 64 -2.36 8.90 -11.34
C ALA A 64 -3.13 9.53 -10.17
N LEU A 65 -3.27 8.82 -9.05
CA LEU A 65 -3.98 9.30 -7.85
C LEU A 65 -3.09 10.08 -6.90
N ARG A 66 -1.77 9.92 -6.97
CA ARG A 66 -0.85 10.61 -6.08
C ARG A 66 -1.04 12.13 -6.01
N PRO A 67 -1.29 12.87 -7.12
CA PRO A 67 -1.53 14.32 -7.05
C PRO A 67 -2.93 14.70 -6.52
N VAL A 68 -3.85 13.74 -6.35
CA VAL A 68 -5.25 14.01 -5.95
C VAL A 68 -5.38 14.25 -4.44
N THR A 69 -4.54 13.61 -3.61
CA THR A 69 -4.62 13.69 -2.15
C THR A 69 -3.26 13.55 -1.48
N GLN A 70 -3.16 14.01 -0.24
CA GLN A 70 -1.99 13.82 0.63
C GLN A 70 -2.17 12.66 1.63
N LEU A 71 -3.31 11.97 1.60
CA LEU A 71 -3.51 10.76 2.41
C LEU A 71 -2.43 9.72 2.07
N PRO A 72 -1.83 9.05 3.06
CA PRO A 72 -0.87 7.98 2.82
C PRO A 72 -1.47 6.83 2.00
N PHE A 73 -0.68 6.30 1.07
CA PHE A 73 -1.03 5.17 0.23
C PHE A 73 -0.41 3.89 0.80
N ASP A 74 -1.27 2.99 1.24
CA ASP A 74 -0.91 1.66 1.73
C ASP A 74 -1.07 0.64 0.61
N VAL A 75 0.06 0.17 0.06
CA VAL A 75 0.10 -0.70 -1.11
C VAL A 75 0.41 -2.12 -0.70
N HIS A 76 -0.53 -3.02 -0.96
CA HIS A 76 -0.45 -4.42 -0.63
C HIS A 76 -0.22 -5.26 -1.89
N LEU A 77 0.98 -5.81 -2.00
CA LEU A 77 1.43 -6.58 -3.16
C LEU A 77 1.11 -8.07 -2.98
N MET A 78 -0.03 -8.48 -3.54
CA MET A 78 -0.43 -9.88 -3.76
C MET A 78 0.03 -10.35 -5.14
N ILE A 79 1.35 -10.35 -5.36
CA ILE A 79 1.97 -10.68 -6.65
C ILE A 79 3.13 -11.66 -6.49
N ALA A 80 3.47 -12.38 -7.54
CA ALA A 80 4.63 -13.25 -7.59
C ALA A 80 5.92 -12.45 -7.82
N ASN A 81 7.00 -12.77 -7.11
CA ASN A 81 8.29 -12.08 -7.19
C ASN A 81 8.15 -10.55 -6.97
N PRO A 82 7.54 -10.10 -5.85
CA PRO A 82 7.24 -8.69 -5.62
C PRO A 82 8.49 -7.81 -5.55
N GLU A 83 9.66 -8.37 -5.25
CA GLU A 83 10.95 -7.65 -5.24
C GLU A 83 11.27 -6.93 -6.56
N ARG A 84 10.70 -7.40 -7.67
CA ARG A 84 10.86 -6.78 -8.99
C ARG A 84 10.04 -5.50 -9.17
N TYR A 85 9.05 -5.28 -8.30
CA TYR A 85 8.05 -4.22 -8.46
C TYR A 85 8.08 -3.19 -7.32
N VAL A 86 8.72 -3.49 -6.19
CA VAL A 86 8.84 -2.57 -5.04
C VAL A 86 9.29 -1.17 -5.47
N ASP A 87 10.39 -1.07 -6.24
CA ASP A 87 10.92 0.21 -6.71
C ASP A 87 9.91 0.99 -7.57
N ALA A 88 9.12 0.30 -8.39
CA ALA A 88 8.12 0.91 -9.26
C ALA A 88 6.94 1.47 -8.45
N PHE A 89 6.48 0.74 -7.44
CA PHE A 89 5.40 1.20 -6.55
C PHE A 89 5.84 2.34 -5.63
N ALA A 90 7.06 2.27 -5.09
CA ALA A 90 7.63 3.38 -4.32
C ALA A 90 7.73 4.65 -5.18
N LYS A 91 8.25 4.53 -6.40
CA LYS A 91 8.34 5.66 -7.34
C LYS A 91 6.97 6.22 -7.73
N ALA A 92 5.94 5.37 -7.81
CA ALA A 92 4.58 5.81 -8.10
C ALA A 92 3.91 6.59 -6.95
N GLY A 93 4.53 6.62 -5.76
CA GLY A 93 4.05 7.38 -4.60
C GLY A 93 3.36 6.53 -3.54
N ALA A 94 3.70 5.23 -3.45
CA ALA A 94 3.35 4.39 -2.32
C ALA A 94 4.10 4.86 -1.06
N ASP A 95 3.38 5.04 0.05
CA ASP A 95 3.98 5.41 1.34
C ASP A 95 4.26 4.16 2.20
N TYR A 96 3.44 3.12 2.05
CA TYR A 96 3.66 1.81 2.64
C TYR A 96 3.62 0.75 1.53
N ILE A 97 4.54 -0.21 1.60
CA ILE A 97 4.56 -1.38 0.73
C ILE A 97 4.57 -2.62 1.62
N THR A 98 3.52 -3.41 1.51
CA THR A 98 3.39 -4.71 2.19
C THR A 98 3.47 -5.83 1.17
N VAL A 99 4.16 -6.90 1.53
CA VAL A 99 4.42 -8.07 0.68
C VAL A 99 4.13 -9.34 1.46
N HIS A 100 3.70 -10.37 0.74
CA HIS A 100 3.56 -11.70 1.30
C HIS A 100 4.92 -12.39 1.43
N VAL A 101 5.25 -12.87 2.62
CA VAL A 101 6.52 -13.58 2.88
C VAL A 101 6.62 -14.86 2.04
N GLU A 102 5.48 -15.47 1.72
CA GLU A 102 5.36 -16.67 0.89
C GLU A 102 5.72 -16.42 -0.57
N ALA A 103 5.67 -15.18 -1.03
CA ALA A 103 6.03 -14.78 -2.39
C ALA A 103 7.54 -14.46 -2.55
N LEU A 104 8.32 -14.57 -1.46
CA LEU A 104 9.72 -14.11 -1.39
C LEU A 104 10.70 -15.27 -1.22
N GLU A 105 11.79 -15.22 -1.98
CA GLU A 105 12.95 -16.11 -1.75
C GLU A 105 13.82 -15.61 -0.59
N TYR A 106 14.02 -14.30 -0.48
CA TYR A 106 14.86 -13.64 0.54
C TYR A 106 14.12 -12.45 1.20
N PRO A 107 13.22 -12.71 2.17
CA PRO A 107 12.36 -11.68 2.75
C PRO A 107 13.11 -10.47 3.33
N GLU A 108 14.23 -10.72 4.00
CA GLU A 108 15.06 -9.69 4.63
C GLU A 108 15.55 -8.64 3.63
N ARG A 109 16.00 -9.07 2.44
CA ARG A 109 16.52 -8.16 1.40
C ARG A 109 15.42 -7.26 0.85
N VAL A 110 14.21 -7.80 0.72
CA VAL A 110 13.06 -7.04 0.20
C VAL A 110 12.58 -6.03 1.24
N ILE A 111 12.51 -6.42 2.51
CA ILE A 111 12.15 -5.51 3.61
C ILE A 111 13.19 -4.40 3.75
N GLU A 112 14.49 -4.72 3.66
CA GLU A 112 15.56 -3.73 3.63
C GLU A 112 15.40 -2.78 2.44
N ARG A 113 15.13 -3.31 1.24
CA ARG A 113 14.92 -2.49 0.04
C ARG A 113 13.72 -1.54 0.18
N ILE A 114 12.59 -2.02 0.73
CA ILE A 114 11.41 -1.18 0.98
C ILE A 114 11.79 0.00 1.88
N ARG A 115 12.55 -0.23 2.96
CA ARG A 115 12.99 0.82 3.89
C ARG A 115 13.99 1.80 3.30
N GLU A 116 14.79 1.40 2.32
CA GLU A 116 15.72 2.29 1.63
C GLU A 116 15.01 3.30 0.71
N LEU A 117 13.78 3.00 0.30
CA LEU A 117 13.03 3.80 -0.67
C LEU A 117 12.22 4.94 -0.05
N GLY A 118 12.01 4.93 1.27
CA GLY A 118 11.26 5.96 2.00
C GLY A 118 10.47 5.39 3.17
#